data_AF-A0A7U9RYY9-F1
#
_entry.id   AF-A0A7U9RYY9-F1
#
_cell.length_a   1.000
_cell.length_b   1.000
_cell.length_c   1.000
_cell.angle_alpha   90.00
_cell.angle_beta   90.00
_cell.angle_gamma   90.00
#
_symmetry.space_group_name_H-M   'P 1'
#
loop_
_entity.id
_entity.type
_entity.pdbx_description
1 polymer ?
#
loop_
_entity_poly.entity_id
_entity_poly.type
_entity_poly.pdbx_seq_one_letter_code
_entity_poly.pdbx_strand_id
1 'polypeptide(L)'
;MYVQILKKDLKRKRAMNLILLVFIILASMFMSSGVSNINTVTTALDSYFEMADVPDYFAFSENKSSDQDICGTLENASAIDEFRIEEFVSMFQSNITRVGEPLNASNLSQKLVLQSDKDMGINYFLDDESILKSVPKGEIYATRLGKCLSIVPRSLL
;
A
#
# COMPACT_ATOMS: atom_id res chain seq x y z
N MET A 1 -36.10 9.75 -35.96
CA MET A 1 -36.98 10.84 -35.51
C MET A 1 -36.25 11.85 -34.61
N TYR A 2 -35.59 11.44 -33.51
CA TYR A 2 -34.87 12.36 -32.60
C TYR A 2 -33.66 13.10 -33.20
N VAL A 3 -32.86 12.42 -34.04
CA VAL A 3 -31.65 13.02 -34.65
C VAL A 3 -31.98 14.19 -35.58
N GLN A 4 -33.13 14.15 -36.27
CA GLN A 4 -33.60 15.23 -37.14
C GLN A 4 -34.06 16.46 -36.34
N ILE A 5 -34.65 16.25 -35.15
CA ILE A 5 -35.05 17.30 -34.21
C ILE A 5 -33.81 17.97 -33.63
N LEU A 6 -32.84 17.17 -33.17
CA LEU A 6 -31.55 17.66 -32.64
C LEU A 6 -30.79 18.51 -33.67
N LYS A 7 -30.79 18.06 -34.94
CA LYS A 7 -30.14 18.78 -36.05
C LYS A 7 -30.80 20.13 -36.34
N LYS A 8 -32.13 20.24 -36.21
CA LYS A 8 -32.85 21.52 -36.31
C LYS A 8 -32.53 22.46 -35.15
N ASP A 9 -32.44 21.92 -33.93
CA ASP A 9 -32.11 22.71 -32.74
C ASP A 9 -30.66 23.21 -32.72
N LEU A 10 -29.70 22.36 -33.13
CA LEU A 10 -28.29 22.70 -33.32
C LEU A 10 -28.09 23.80 -34.37
N LYS A 11 -28.89 23.79 -35.44
CA LYS A 11 -28.77 24.75 -36.55
C LYS A 11 -29.35 26.13 -36.21
N ARG A 12 -30.24 26.22 -35.22
CA ARG A 12 -30.93 27.45 -34.77
C ARG A 12 -30.08 28.31 -33.82
N LYS A 13 -29.33 27.70 -32.89
CA LYS A 13 -28.42 28.39 -31.96
C LYS A 13 -26.97 27.93 -32.11
N ARG A 14 -26.41 28.14 -33.31
CA ARG A 14 -25.11 27.55 -33.73
C ARG A 14 -23.94 27.89 -32.80
N ALA A 15 -23.77 29.16 -32.42
CA ALA A 15 -22.64 29.58 -31.58
C ALA A 15 -22.70 28.95 -30.17
N MET A 16 -23.88 28.96 -29.55
CA MET A 16 -24.09 28.39 -28.21
C MET A 16 -23.86 26.88 -28.19
N ASN A 17 -24.43 26.16 -29.16
CA ASN A 17 -24.25 24.71 -29.22
C ASN A 17 -22.85 24.29 -29.69
N LEU A 18 -22.12 25.12 -30.44
CA LEU A 18 -20.73 24.86 -30.81
C LEU A 18 -19.83 24.91 -29.56
N ILE A 19 -19.98 25.93 -28.72
CA ILE A 19 -19.23 26.04 -27.46
C ILE A 19 -19.54 24.85 -26.56
N LEU A 20 -20.82 24.49 -26.44
CA LEU A 20 -21.26 23.34 -25.64
C LEU A 20 -20.69 22.01 -26.17
N LEU A 21 -20.63 21.84 -27.50
CA LEU A 21 -20.01 20.68 -28.13
C LEU A 21 -18.50 20.62 -27.82
N VAL A 22 -17.78 21.74 -27.94
CA VAL A 22 -16.35 21.81 -27.62
C VAL A 22 -16.10 21.48 -26.15
N PHE A 23 -16.91 21.98 -25.23
CA PHE A 23 -16.81 21.62 -23.82
C PHE A 23 -17.02 20.13 -23.56
N ILE A 24 -17.99 19.50 -24.23
CA ILE A 24 -18.22 18.05 -24.08
C ILE A 24 -17.04 17.24 -24.62
N ILE A 25 -16.46 17.65 -25.76
CA ILE A 25 -15.27 16.98 -26.33
C ILE A 25 -14.05 17.16 -25.44
N LEU A 26 -13.83 18.36 -24.89
CA LEU A 26 -12.74 18.62 -23.95
C LEU A 26 -12.92 17.83 -22.65
N ALA A 27 -14.15 17.78 -22.12
CA ALA A 27 -14.46 17.01 -20.93
C ALA A 27 -14.24 15.51 -21.16
N SER A 28 -14.65 14.95 -22.30
CA SER A 28 -14.45 13.53 -22.60
C SER A 28 -12.98 13.17 -22.81
N MET A 29 -12.20 14.02 -23.50
CA MET A 29 -10.75 13.84 -23.62
C MET A 29 -10.05 13.89 -22.27
N PHE A 30 -10.42 14.85 -21.41
CA PHE A 30 -9.84 14.98 -20.08
C PHE A 30 -10.16 13.77 -19.21
N MET A 31 -11.41 13.30 -19.21
CA MET A 31 -11.79 12.06 -18.52
C MET A 31 -11.03 10.84 -19.06
N SER A 32 -10.92 10.69 -20.39
CA SER A 32 -10.20 9.57 -21.01
C SER A 32 -8.70 9.58 -20.65
N SER A 33 -8.07 10.76 -20.65
CA SER A 33 -6.66 10.91 -20.25
C SER A 33 -6.45 10.58 -18.76
N GLY A 34 -7.38 11.00 -17.89
CA GLY A 34 -7.34 10.68 -16.46
C GLY A 34 -7.45 9.18 -16.22
N VAL A 35 -8.41 8.52 -16.87
CA VAL A 35 -8.62 7.07 -16.77
C VAL A 35 -7.43 6.28 -17.32
N SER A 36 -6.82 6.71 -18.43
CA SER A 36 -5.63 6.04 -18.98
C SER A 36 -4.46 6.05 -18.01
N ASN A 37 -4.27 7.14 -17.28
CA ASN A 37 -3.20 7.25 -16.30
C ASN A 37 -3.48 6.36 -15.08
N ILE A 38 -4.72 6.39 -14.57
CA ILE A 38 -5.15 5.53 -13.46
C ILE A 38 -4.94 4.06 -13.85
N ASN A 39 -5.39 3.65 -15.03
CA ASN A 39 -5.24 2.27 -15.49
C ASN A 39 -3.76 1.83 -15.55
N THR A 40 -2.88 2.70 -16.08
CA THR A 40 -1.45 2.40 -16.16
C THR A 40 -0.83 2.24 -14.77
N VAL A 41 -1.18 3.12 -13.83
CA VAL A 41 -0.66 3.06 -12.45
C VAL A 41 -1.21 1.84 -11.71
N THR A 42 -2.50 1.54 -11.83
CA THR A 42 -3.10 0.36 -11.22
C THR A 42 -2.47 -0.93 -11.74
N THR A 43 -2.31 -1.08 -13.06
CA THR A 43 -1.66 -2.27 -13.64
C THR A 43 -0.20 -2.40 -13.20
N ALA A 44 0.54 -1.30 -13.09
CA ALA A 44 1.90 -1.34 -12.58
C ALA A 44 1.92 -1.78 -11.11
N LEU A 45 1.03 -1.26 -10.27
CA LEU A 45 0.92 -1.67 -8.86
C LEU A 45 0.56 -3.15 -8.72
N ASP A 46 -0.40 -3.65 -9.50
CA ASP A 46 -0.77 -5.07 -9.48
C ASP A 46 0.44 -5.95 -9.82
N SER A 47 1.20 -5.60 -10.87
CA SER A 47 2.42 -6.33 -11.21
C SER A 47 3.48 -6.29 -10.10
N TYR A 48 3.57 -5.17 -9.38
CA TYR A 48 4.49 -5.05 -8.26
C TYR A 48 4.06 -5.90 -7.06
N PHE A 49 2.75 -6.00 -6.79
CA PHE A 49 2.23 -6.87 -5.74
C PHE A 49 2.42 -8.35 -6.06
N GLU A 50 2.24 -8.75 -7.32
CA GLU A 50 2.57 -10.11 -7.78
C GLU A 50 4.07 -10.40 -7.65
N MET A 51 4.95 -9.47 -8.05
CA MET A 51 6.40 -9.62 -7.89
C MET A 51 6.84 -9.67 -6.42
N ALA A 52 6.20 -8.86 -5.57
CA ALA A 52 6.44 -8.81 -4.14
C ALA A 52 5.83 -10.02 -3.39
N ASP A 53 5.01 -10.83 -4.06
CA ASP A 53 4.28 -11.96 -3.46
C ASP A 53 3.47 -11.53 -2.23
N VAL A 54 2.76 -10.40 -2.34
CA VAL A 54 2.02 -9.79 -1.23
C VAL A 54 0.76 -10.61 -0.92
N PRO A 55 0.51 -10.99 0.34
CA PRO A 55 -0.71 -11.71 0.70
C PRO A 55 -1.94 -10.81 0.61
N ASP A 56 -3.10 -11.41 0.31
CA ASP A 56 -4.38 -10.70 0.29
C ASP A 56 -4.77 -10.11 1.66
N TYR A 57 -4.35 -10.78 2.74
CA TYR A 57 -4.60 -10.34 4.10
C TYR A 57 -3.35 -10.48 4.96
N PHE A 58 -3.07 -9.44 5.75
CA PHE A 58 -1.94 -9.39 6.64
C PHE A 58 -2.40 -9.05 8.05
N ALA A 59 -2.06 -9.90 9.01
CA ALA A 59 -2.47 -9.80 10.40
C ALA A 59 -1.26 -9.82 11.34
N PHE A 60 -1.26 -8.91 12.31
CA PHE A 60 -0.28 -8.91 13.38
C PHE A 60 -0.89 -9.48 14.66
N SER A 61 -0.28 -10.53 15.20
CA SER A 61 -0.60 -11.04 16.52
C SER A 61 0.61 -10.89 17.43
N GLU A 62 0.44 -10.20 18.57
CA GLU A 62 1.41 -10.25 19.66
C GLU A 62 0.96 -11.34 20.63
N ASN A 63 1.74 -12.42 20.76
CA ASN A 63 1.42 -13.50 21.68
C ASN A 63 1.65 -13.02 23.13
N LYS A 64 0.62 -12.40 23.71
CA LYS A 64 0.67 -11.85 25.08
C LYS A 64 0.22 -12.81 26.17
N SER A 65 -0.07 -14.09 25.88
CA SER A 65 -0.50 -15.18 26.80
C SER A 65 -1.83 -15.87 26.46
N SER A 66 -2.36 -15.74 25.24
CA SER A 66 -3.55 -16.53 24.88
C SER A 66 -3.13 -17.92 24.41
N ASP A 67 -3.47 -18.96 25.17
CA ASP A 67 -3.41 -20.40 24.83
C ASP A 67 -4.23 -20.80 23.57
N GLN A 68 -4.60 -19.83 22.72
CA GLN A 68 -5.31 -20.10 21.47
C GLN A 68 -4.31 -20.46 20.37
N ASP A 69 -4.46 -21.66 19.84
CA ASP A 69 -3.71 -22.14 18.68
C ASP A 69 -4.19 -21.41 17.41
N ILE A 70 -3.55 -20.28 17.13
CA ILE A 70 -3.81 -19.47 15.94
C ILE A 70 -3.50 -20.29 14.69
N CYS A 71 -2.42 -21.07 14.70
CA CYS A 71 -2.02 -21.92 13.57
C CYS A 71 -3.09 -22.96 13.28
N GLY A 72 -3.52 -23.72 14.29
CA GLY A 72 -4.59 -24.70 14.14
C GLY A 72 -5.92 -24.08 13.71
N THR A 73 -6.22 -22.84 14.12
CA THR A 73 -7.42 -22.15 13.65
C THR A 73 -7.33 -21.77 12.18
N LEU A 74 -6.16 -21.31 11.71
CA LEU A 74 -5.91 -20.96 10.31
C LEU A 74 -5.94 -22.19 9.40
N GLU A 75 -5.33 -23.30 9.83
CA GLU A 75 -5.32 -24.57 9.08
C GLU A 75 -6.72 -25.17 8.89
N ASN A 76 -7.62 -24.96 9.85
CA ASN A 76 -8.99 -25.49 9.80
C ASN A 76 -9.98 -24.54 9.10
N ALA A 77 -9.55 -23.35 8.69
CA ALA A 77 -10.42 -22.37 8.06
C ALA A 77 -10.60 -22.69 6.57
N SER A 78 -11.81 -23.09 6.17
CA SER A 78 -12.12 -23.45 4.78
C SER A 78 -12.04 -22.30 3.77
N ALA A 79 -11.83 -21.07 4.23
CA ALA A 79 -11.72 -19.86 3.40
C ALA A 79 -10.26 -19.43 3.17
N ILE A 80 -9.29 -20.19 3.69
CA ILE A 80 -7.86 -19.91 3.57
C ILE A 80 -7.23 -21.01 2.72
N ASP A 81 -6.70 -20.64 1.56
CA ASP A 81 -6.03 -21.58 0.66
C ASP A 81 -4.56 -21.79 1.06
N GLU A 82 -3.85 -20.72 1.39
CA GLU A 82 -2.46 -20.71 1.85
C GLU A 82 -2.30 -19.66 2.96
N PHE A 83 -1.47 -19.95 3.96
CA PHE A 83 -1.04 -18.96 4.94
C PHE A 83 0.46 -19.12 5.22
N ARG A 84 1.09 -18.00 5.57
CA ARG A 84 2.50 -17.94 5.98
C ARG A 84 2.59 -17.26 7.33
N ILE A 85 3.48 -17.76 8.18
CA ILE A 85 3.71 -17.22 9.51
C ILE A 85 5.13 -16.67 9.55
N GLU A 86 5.24 -15.38 9.83
CA GLU A 86 6.52 -14.71 10.01
C GLU A 86 6.75 -14.45 11.50
N GLU A 87 7.88 -14.92 12.01
CA GLU A 87 8.30 -14.58 13.38
C GLU A 87 8.96 -13.21 13.41
N PHE A 88 8.47 -12.35 14.31
CA PHE A 88 9.05 -11.05 14.55
C PHE A 88 9.25 -10.77 16.04
N VAL A 89 10.31 -10.03 16.33
CA VAL A 89 10.58 -9.46 17.65
C VAL A 89 10.08 -8.03 17.66
N SER A 90 9.04 -7.79 18.45
CA SER A 90 8.54 -6.45 18.71
C SER A 90 9.21 -5.85 19.95
N MET A 91 9.78 -4.65 19.81
CA MET A 91 10.38 -3.89 20.89
C MET A 91 9.75 -2.50 20.98
N PHE A 92 9.48 -2.04 22.20
CA PHE A 92 9.10 -0.66 22.42
C PHE A 92 10.36 0.18 22.64
N GLN A 93 10.29 1.45 22.27
CA GLN A 93 11.35 2.42 22.54
C GLN A 93 11.83 2.41 24.00
N SER A 94 10.92 2.22 24.97
CA SER A 94 11.24 2.12 26.40
C SER A 94 12.14 0.94 26.74
N ASN A 95 12.22 -0.08 25.87
CA ASN A 95 13.10 -1.24 26.04
C ASN A 95 14.49 -1.04 25.39
N ILE A 96 14.72 0.09 24.70
CA ILE A 96 15.98 0.36 23.99
C ILE A 96 16.85 1.29 24.85
N THR A 97 18.10 0.87 25.08
CA THR A 97 19.13 1.69 25.70
C THR A 97 20.23 2.03 24.68
N ARG A 98 20.72 3.27 24.71
CA ARG A 98 21.86 3.73 23.93
C ARG A 98 23.01 3.98 24.89
N VAL A 99 24.02 3.11 24.86
CA VAL A 99 25.21 3.22 25.72
C VAL A 99 24.82 3.26 27.21
N GLY A 100 23.85 2.43 27.61
CA GLY A 100 23.37 2.33 28.99
C GLY A 100 22.32 3.37 29.39
N GLU A 101 22.12 4.43 28.61
CA GLU A 101 21.09 5.43 28.86
C GLU A 101 19.80 5.09 28.10
N PRO A 102 18.61 5.29 28.68
CA PRO A 102 17.34 5.10 27.99
C PRO A 102 17.27 5.96 26.72
N LEU A 103 16.77 5.40 25.62
CA LEU A 103 16.61 6.13 24.37
C LEU A 103 15.47 7.16 24.50
N ASN A 104 15.81 8.37 24.94
CA ASN A 104 14.85 9.47 25.16
C ASN A 104 14.59 10.23 23.85
N ALA A 105 14.04 9.56 22.84
CA ALA A 105 13.49 10.24 21.65
C ALA A 105 12.08 10.73 22.00
N SER A 106 11.95 12.03 22.21
CA SER A 106 10.68 12.66 22.55
C SER A 106 9.67 12.57 21.40
N ASN A 107 8.42 12.29 21.79
CA ASN A 107 7.15 12.51 21.08
C ASN A 107 6.49 11.39 20.27
N LEU A 108 7.05 10.18 20.15
CA LEU A 108 6.31 9.06 19.55
C LEU A 108 6.68 7.75 20.24
N SER A 109 5.70 6.98 20.71
CA SER A 109 5.90 5.60 21.18
C SER A 109 6.26 4.72 19.98
N GLN A 110 7.52 4.70 19.58
CA GLN A 110 7.98 3.92 18.44
C GLN A 110 8.03 2.44 18.81
N LYS A 111 7.31 1.62 18.04
CA LYS A 111 7.41 0.16 18.04
C LYS A 111 8.40 -0.22 16.94
N LEU A 112 9.51 -0.84 17.33
CA LEU A 112 10.46 -1.44 16.41
C LEU A 112 10.08 -2.91 16.22
N VAL A 113 10.06 -3.36 14.97
CA VAL A 113 9.83 -4.76 14.63
C VAL A 113 11.08 -5.26 13.93
N LEU A 114 11.69 -6.31 14.46
CA LEU A 114 12.76 -7.05 13.81
C LEU A 114 12.18 -8.36 13.28
N GLN A 115 12.38 -8.61 12.00
CA GLN A 115 11.91 -9.81 11.33
C GLN A 115 13.10 -10.71 10.99
N SER A 116 12.91 -12.02 11.12
CA SER A 116 13.94 -12.98 10.69
C SER A 116 13.96 -13.09 9.16
N ASP A 117 15.15 -13.28 8.60
CA ASP A 117 15.35 -13.59 7.18
C ASP A 117 15.11 -15.08 6.82
N LYS A 118 14.61 -15.89 7.78
CA LYS A 118 14.35 -17.32 7.58
C LYS A 118 13.05 -17.57 6.83
N ASP A 119 12.00 -16.90 7.30
CA ASP A 119 10.64 -17.05 6.80
C ASP A 119 10.15 -15.65 6.44
N MET A 120 10.43 -15.25 5.19
CA MET A 120 9.90 -14.02 4.61
C MET A 120 8.65 -14.38 3.80
N GLY A 121 7.51 -13.87 4.22
CA GLY A 121 6.22 -14.00 3.59
C GLY A 121 6.05 -13.11 2.36
N ILE A 122 6.88 -12.07 2.20
CA ILE A 122 6.96 -11.22 0.99
C ILE A 122 8.40 -11.06 0.50
N ASN A 123 8.54 -10.72 -0.78
CA ASN A 123 9.84 -10.38 -1.37
C ASN A 123 10.20 -8.92 -1.10
N TYR A 124 11.36 -8.68 -0.48
CA TYR A 124 11.92 -7.34 -0.32
C TYR A 124 12.89 -7.03 -1.46
N PHE A 125 12.73 -5.89 -2.10
CA PHE A 125 13.62 -5.45 -3.17
C PHE A 125 14.74 -4.55 -2.63
N LEU A 126 15.97 -4.84 -3.06
CA LEU A 126 17.16 -4.03 -2.81
C LEU A 126 17.25 -2.86 -3.81
N ASP A 127 18.18 -1.94 -3.58
CA ASP A 127 18.42 -0.78 -4.46
C ASP A 127 18.80 -1.18 -5.90
N ASP A 128 19.27 -2.41 -6.12
CA ASP A 128 19.61 -2.98 -7.43
C ASP A 128 18.45 -3.79 -8.04
N GLU A 129 17.23 -3.66 -7.50
CA GLU A 129 16.01 -4.38 -7.88
C GLU A 129 16.07 -5.90 -7.64
N SER A 130 17.14 -6.41 -7.03
CA SER A 130 17.22 -7.82 -6.66
C SER A 130 16.42 -8.12 -5.39
N ILE A 131 15.92 -9.35 -5.27
CA ILE A 131 15.20 -9.80 -4.08
C ILE A 131 16.21 -10.10 -2.96
N LEU A 132 15.98 -9.53 -1.78
CA LEU A 132 16.69 -9.87 -0.55
C LEU A 132 16.43 -11.35 -0.22
N LYS A 133 17.46 -12.19 -0.30
CA LYS A 133 17.32 -13.62 0.00
C LYS A 133 17.69 -13.99 1.43
N SER A 134 18.61 -13.24 2.03
CA SER A 134 19.15 -13.50 3.36
C SER A 134 19.93 -12.27 3.84
N VAL A 135 20.05 -12.11 5.15
CA VAL A 135 20.89 -11.09 5.77
C VAL A 135 22.12 -11.77 6.37
N PRO A 136 23.35 -11.26 6.14
CA PRO A 136 24.54 -11.83 6.75
C PRO A 136 24.44 -11.88 8.27
N LYS A 137 25.03 -12.93 8.86
CA LYS A 137 24.95 -13.13 10.32
C LYS A 137 25.58 -11.95 11.07
N GLY A 138 24.80 -11.35 11.97
CA GLY A 138 25.24 -10.21 12.78
C GLY A 138 24.99 -8.86 12.11
N GLU A 139 24.43 -8.85 10.91
CA GLU A 139 24.01 -7.64 10.21
C GLU A 139 22.48 -7.49 10.28
N ILE A 140 22.01 -6.27 10.07
CA ILE A 140 20.60 -5.95 9.93
C ILE A 140 20.41 -5.20 8.61
N TYR A 141 19.40 -5.59 7.85
CA TYR A 141 18.97 -4.80 6.71
C TYR A 141 17.99 -3.72 7.19
N ALA A 142 18.32 -2.46 6.92
CA ALA A 142 17.47 -1.32 7.23
C ALA A 142 17.35 -0.46 5.98
N THR A 143 16.12 -0.29 5.49
CA THR A 143 15.83 0.64 4.41
C THR A 143 16.15 2.07 4.87
N ARG A 144 16.82 2.85 4.01
CA ARG A 144 16.96 4.29 4.22
C ARG A 144 15.55 4.89 4.23
N LEU A 145 15.06 5.26 5.41
CA LEU A 145 13.85 6.05 5.60
C LEU A 145 13.95 7.37 4.81
N GLY A 146 13.52 7.35 3.54
CA GLY A 146 13.11 8.55 2.82
C GLY A 146 11.92 9.13 3.56
N LYS A 147 12.03 10.41 3.96
CA LYS A 147 11.03 11.21 4.69
C LYS A 147 9.61 10.66 4.55
N CYS A 148 9.13 9.98 5.58
CA CYS A 148 7.72 9.61 5.68
C CYS A 148 6.91 10.90 5.80
N LEU A 149 6.23 11.28 4.71
CA LEU A 149 5.28 12.38 4.70
C LEU A 149 4.02 11.89 5.44
N SER A 150 4.05 11.94 6.77
CA SER A 150 2.83 11.72 7.56
C SER A 150 1.85 12.86 7.26
N ILE A 151 0.91 12.59 6.36
CA ILE A 151 -0.34 13.35 6.27
C ILE A 151 -1.11 13.01 7.55
N VAL A 152 -0.96 13.82 8.58
CA VAL A 152 -1.83 13.79 9.76
C VAL A 152 -3.16 14.44 9.37
N PRO A 153 -4.30 13.72 9.40
CA PRO A 153 -5.60 14.34 9.18
C PRO A 153 -5.85 15.39 10.27
N ARG A 154 -5.99 16.64 9.84
CA ARG A 154 -6.25 17.81 10.69
C ARG A 154 -7.72 17.85 11.15
N SER A 155 -8.18 16.81 11.83
CA SER A 155 -9.55 16.76 12.36
C SER A 155 -9.66 16.22 13.79
N LEU A 156 -8.56 16.19 14.55
CA LEU A 156 -8.55 15.85 15.99
C LEU A 156 -7.64 16.82 16.78
N LEU A 157 -7.86 18.13 16.59
CA LEU A 157 -7.52 19.18 17.54
C LEU A 157 -8.81 19.79 18.07
#